data_AF-A0A414Q2I1-F1
#
_entry.id   AF-A0A414Q2I1-F1
#
_cell.length_a   1.000
_cell.length_b   1.000
_cell.length_c   1.000
_cell.angle_alpha   90.00
_cell.angle_beta   90.00
_cell.angle_gamma   90.00
#
_symmetry.space_group_name_H-M   'P 1'
#
loop_
_entity.id
_entity.type
_entity.pdbx_description
1 polymer ?
#
loop_
_entity_poly.entity_id
_entity_poly.type
_entity_poly.pdbx_seq_one_letter_code
_entity_poly.pdbx_strand_id
1 'polypeptide(L)'
;MLRFYTKEKISKEVHTINLSRAEAELILEGNLFKDCPQYNDGNVVIIERDTEMAFPIWDGVELREMTREEQIKDLGMENLLLDGEYLSEGEIIVVKKPLNLIRPAWNRETHEWYETMTKEELLEKRATKILEYSKLENEKNVLEGSKFSTTEEIQLITEKMAELESEINQLAEQIEIL
;
A
#
# COMPACT_ATOMS: atom_id res chain seq x y z
N MET A 1 31.65 -14.01 -1.57
CA MET A 1 31.53 -14.65 -2.90
C MET A 1 31.42 -13.58 -3.98
N LEU A 2 32.05 -13.75 -5.14
CA LEU A 2 31.91 -12.84 -6.28
C LEU A 2 30.74 -13.26 -7.17
N ARG A 3 29.87 -12.32 -7.53
CA ARG A 3 28.70 -12.52 -8.38
C ARG A 3 28.74 -11.55 -9.57
N PHE A 4 28.45 -12.06 -10.76
CA PHE A 4 28.54 -11.34 -12.02
C PHE A 4 27.13 -11.06 -12.51
N TYR A 5 26.84 -9.80 -12.75
CA TYR A 5 25.53 -9.32 -13.21
C TYR A 5 25.66 -8.63 -14.56
N THR A 6 24.71 -8.82 -15.47
CA THR A 6 24.71 -8.15 -16.79
C THR A 6 24.47 -6.65 -16.65
N LYS A 7 25.05 -5.85 -17.55
CA LYS A 7 24.77 -4.41 -17.69
C LYS A 7 23.54 -4.14 -18.57
N GLU A 8 22.53 -5.01 -18.48
CA GLU A 8 21.21 -4.83 -19.10
C GLU A 8 20.25 -4.21 -18.09
N LYS A 9 19.24 -3.45 -18.54
CA LYS A 9 18.26 -2.79 -17.65
C LYS A 9 17.67 -3.78 -16.63
N ILE A 10 17.13 -4.90 -17.13
CA ILE A 10 16.77 -6.03 -16.27
C ILE A 10 18.04 -6.89 -16.15
N SER A 11 18.81 -6.65 -15.11
CA SER A 11 20.09 -7.30 -14.91
C SER A 11 19.87 -8.76 -14.53
N LYS A 12 20.83 -9.63 -14.87
CA LYS A 12 20.77 -11.06 -14.57
C LYS A 12 22.09 -11.52 -13.98
N GLU A 13 22.02 -12.33 -12.94
CA GLU A 13 23.19 -13.07 -12.48
C GLU A 13 23.57 -14.11 -13.54
N VAL A 14 24.80 -14.05 -14.02
CA VAL A 14 25.28 -14.91 -15.12
C VAL A 14 26.46 -15.80 -14.74
N HIS A 15 27.16 -15.45 -13.66
CA HIS A 15 28.30 -16.23 -13.18
C HIS A 15 28.58 -15.95 -11.71
N THR A 16 29.18 -16.91 -11.03
CA THR A 16 29.60 -16.78 -9.63
C THR A 16 30.96 -17.45 -9.43
N ILE A 17 31.76 -16.85 -8.56
CA ILE A 17 33.04 -17.40 -8.12
C ILE A 17 33.00 -17.47 -6.60
N ASN A 18 33.14 -18.69 -6.06
CA ASN A 18 33.16 -19.00 -4.63
C ASN A 18 34.48 -18.60 -3.95
N LEU A 19 34.98 -17.41 -4.26
CA LEU A 19 36.16 -16.78 -3.68
C LEU A 19 35.78 -15.37 -3.23
N SER A 20 36.51 -14.84 -2.26
CA SER A 20 36.57 -13.40 -2.01
C SER A 20 37.37 -12.70 -3.11
N ARG A 21 37.26 -11.38 -3.19
CA ARG A 21 38.07 -10.59 -4.15
C ARG A 21 39.58 -10.78 -3.91
N ALA A 22 40.00 -10.86 -2.66
CA ALA A 22 41.41 -11.07 -2.29
C ALA A 22 41.92 -12.46 -2.72
N GLU A 23 41.12 -13.50 -2.55
CA GLU A 23 41.47 -14.86 -2.98
C GLU A 23 41.49 -14.98 -4.50
N ALA A 24 40.53 -14.36 -5.18
CA ALA A 24 40.47 -14.36 -6.64
C ALA A 24 41.70 -13.67 -7.26
N GLU A 25 42.19 -12.58 -6.67
CA GLU A 25 43.43 -11.92 -7.13
C GLU A 25 44.64 -12.87 -7.08
N LEU A 26 44.76 -13.64 -6.00
CA LEU A 26 45.87 -14.59 -5.80
C LEU A 26 45.76 -15.83 -6.69
N ILE A 27 44.55 -16.39 -6.83
CA ILE A 27 44.30 -17.68 -7.50
C ILE A 27 44.13 -17.51 -9.00
N LEU A 28 43.46 -16.44 -9.43
CA LEU A 28 43.13 -16.17 -10.83
C LEU A 28 44.08 -15.16 -11.47
N GLU A 29 45.12 -14.73 -10.76
CA GLU A 29 46.14 -13.78 -11.25
C GLU A 29 45.50 -12.48 -11.78
N GLY A 30 44.45 -12.01 -11.10
CA GLY A 30 43.66 -10.84 -11.49
C GLY A 30 42.71 -11.04 -12.68
N ASN A 31 42.72 -12.20 -13.35
CA ASN A 31 41.81 -12.49 -14.46
C ASN A 31 40.51 -13.17 -14.00
N LEU A 32 39.55 -12.36 -13.58
CA LEU A 32 38.23 -12.83 -13.14
C LEU A 32 37.37 -13.45 -14.27
N PHE A 33 37.76 -13.31 -15.53
CA PHE A 33 37.01 -13.79 -16.71
C PHE A 33 37.55 -15.09 -17.30
N LYS A 34 38.57 -15.70 -16.68
CA LYS A 34 39.30 -16.86 -17.21
C LYS A 34 38.36 -18.01 -17.63
N ASP A 35 37.35 -18.29 -16.82
CA ASP A 35 36.39 -19.38 -17.05
C ASP A 35 35.05 -18.89 -17.67
N CYS A 36 34.94 -17.59 -17.95
CA CYS A 36 33.75 -16.97 -18.55
C CYS A 36 34.09 -15.89 -19.59
N PRO A 37 34.84 -16.23 -20.66
CA PRO A 37 35.41 -15.27 -21.62
C PRO A 37 34.38 -14.50 -22.45
N GLN A 38 33.11 -14.93 -22.45
CA GLN A 38 32.01 -14.17 -23.04
C GLN A 38 31.68 -12.88 -22.28
N TYR A 39 32.17 -12.73 -21.04
CA TYR A 39 31.97 -11.56 -20.20
C TYR A 39 33.25 -10.72 -20.07
N ASN A 40 33.08 -9.43 -19.82
CA ASN A 40 34.13 -8.45 -19.57
C ASN A 40 33.56 -7.23 -18.83
N ASP A 41 34.42 -6.30 -18.42
CA ASP A 41 33.99 -5.09 -17.70
C ASP A 41 33.01 -4.20 -18.49
N GLY A 42 32.90 -4.37 -19.80
CA GLY A 42 31.95 -3.65 -20.65
C GLY A 42 30.52 -4.19 -20.59
N ASN A 43 30.33 -5.49 -20.32
CA ASN A 43 29.00 -6.12 -20.36
C ASN A 43 28.52 -6.70 -19.02
N VAL A 44 29.39 -6.80 -18.02
CA VAL A 44 29.01 -7.21 -16.66
C VAL A 44 29.57 -6.28 -15.59
N VAL A 45 28.98 -6.36 -14.40
CA VAL A 45 29.46 -5.77 -13.16
C VAL A 45 29.65 -6.88 -12.13
N ILE A 46 30.77 -6.84 -11.41
CA ILE A 46 31.15 -7.87 -10.44
C ILE A 46 31.03 -7.29 -9.04
N ILE A 47 30.13 -7.86 -8.23
CA ILE A 47 29.97 -7.49 -6.83
C ILE A 47 30.43 -8.63 -5.91
N GLU A 48 30.86 -8.28 -4.70
CA GLU A 48 31.19 -9.24 -3.67
C GLU A 48 30.04 -9.31 -2.66
N ARG A 49 29.27 -10.39 -2.68
CA ARG A 49 28.11 -10.61 -1.82
C ARG A 49 27.80 -12.09 -1.69
N ASP A 50 27.42 -12.53 -0.50
CA ASP A 50 27.10 -13.94 -0.24
C ASP A 50 25.68 -14.30 -0.71
N THR A 51 24.74 -13.36 -0.62
CA THR A 51 23.34 -13.53 -1.07
C THR A 51 23.14 -13.03 -2.50
N GLU A 52 22.25 -13.67 -3.26
CA GLU A 52 21.80 -13.18 -4.56
C GLU A 52 20.95 -11.91 -4.40
N MET A 53 20.86 -11.13 -5.47
CA MET A 53 19.91 -10.04 -5.59
C MET A 53 18.57 -10.58 -6.07
N ALA A 54 17.48 -10.08 -5.51
CA ALA A 54 16.15 -10.59 -5.86
C ALA A 54 15.66 -10.02 -7.20
N PHE A 55 15.83 -8.72 -7.41
CA PHE A 55 15.42 -8.01 -8.61
C PHE A 55 16.53 -7.03 -9.04
N PRO A 56 17.67 -7.54 -9.54
CA PRO A 56 18.80 -6.70 -9.92
C PRO A 56 18.46 -5.83 -11.15
N ILE A 57 18.86 -4.56 -11.09
CA ILE A 57 18.75 -3.58 -12.18
C ILE A 57 20.07 -2.85 -12.36
N TRP A 58 20.46 -2.68 -13.62
CA TRP A 58 21.55 -1.79 -14.02
C TRP A 58 20.95 -0.49 -14.55
N ASP A 59 21.14 0.61 -13.83
CA ASP A 59 20.59 1.92 -14.21
C ASP A 59 21.53 2.75 -15.10
N GLY A 60 22.65 2.16 -15.54
CA GLY A 60 23.70 2.83 -16.32
C GLY A 60 24.86 3.33 -15.46
N VAL A 61 24.68 3.42 -14.14
CA VAL A 61 25.68 3.90 -13.19
C VAL A 61 26.07 2.82 -12.20
N GLU A 62 25.08 2.20 -11.57
CA GLU A 62 25.29 1.17 -10.55
C GLU A 62 24.34 -0.02 -10.68
N LEU A 63 24.74 -1.12 -10.03
CA LEU A 63 23.88 -2.28 -9.84
C LEU A 63 23.16 -2.13 -8.50
N ARG A 64 21.84 -2.20 -8.53
CA ARG A 64 20.99 -2.10 -7.33
C ARG A 64 19.75 -2.98 -7.45
N GLU A 65 18.98 -3.08 -6.37
CA GLU A 65 17.65 -3.71 -6.42
C GLU A 65 16.65 -2.76 -7.09
N MET A 66 15.70 -3.34 -7.82
CA MET A 66 14.57 -2.60 -8.39
C MET A 66 13.69 -2.04 -7.29
N THR A 67 13.27 -0.79 -7.48
CA THR A 67 12.16 -0.19 -6.72
C THR A 67 10.86 -0.94 -7.01
N ARG A 68 9.86 -0.76 -6.15
CA ARG A 68 8.53 -1.34 -6.35
C ARG A 68 7.93 -0.92 -7.69
N GLU A 69 8.07 0.35 -8.04
CA GLU A 69 7.57 0.93 -9.28
C GLU A 69 8.27 0.31 -10.49
N GLU A 70 9.59 0.10 -10.44
CA GLU A 70 10.34 -0.60 -11.50
C GLU A 70 9.89 -2.07 -11.61
N GLN A 71 9.69 -2.78 -10.50
CA GLN A 71 9.17 -4.16 -10.53
C GLN A 71 7.79 -4.23 -11.19
N ILE A 72 6.88 -3.30 -10.89
CA ILE A 72 5.56 -3.23 -11.52
C ILE A 72 5.70 -2.95 -13.02
N LYS A 73 6.45 -1.90 -13.39
CA LYS A 73 6.51 -1.39 -14.77
C LYS A 73 7.36 -2.26 -15.70
N ASP A 74 8.52 -2.70 -15.24
CA ASP A 74 9.51 -3.40 -16.08
C ASP A 74 9.36 -4.92 -16.03
N LEU A 75 8.85 -5.49 -14.92
CA LEU A 75 8.63 -6.93 -14.78
C LEU A 75 7.15 -7.35 -14.85
N GLY A 76 6.22 -6.40 -14.93
CA GLY A 76 4.78 -6.69 -14.97
C GLY A 76 4.23 -7.25 -13.66
N MET A 77 4.87 -6.94 -12.52
CA MET A 77 4.47 -7.45 -11.20
C MET A 77 3.28 -6.66 -10.63
N GLU A 78 2.14 -6.68 -11.33
CA GLU A 78 0.90 -5.99 -10.95
C GLU A 78 0.34 -6.45 -9.58
N ASN A 79 0.75 -7.62 -9.10
CA ASN A 79 0.42 -8.08 -7.75
C ASN A 79 0.99 -7.16 -6.65
N LEU A 80 1.98 -6.32 -6.96
CA LEU A 80 2.52 -5.32 -6.04
C LEU A 80 1.70 -4.04 -5.98
N LEU A 81 0.72 -3.83 -6.87
CA LEU A 81 -0.21 -2.70 -6.83
C LEU A 81 -1.01 -2.73 -5.53
N LEU A 82 -1.11 -1.56 -4.89
CA LEU A 82 -1.92 -1.37 -3.69
C LEU A 82 -3.39 -1.13 -4.08
N ASP A 83 -4.27 -1.24 -3.10
CA ASP A 83 -5.67 -0.87 -3.30
C ASP A 83 -5.80 0.62 -3.63
N GLY A 84 -6.56 0.92 -4.68
CA GLY A 84 -6.64 2.25 -5.27
C GLY A 84 -5.59 2.53 -6.32
N GLU A 85 -4.75 1.57 -6.68
CA GLU A 85 -3.80 1.70 -7.78
C GLU A 85 -4.12 0.76 -8.93
N TYR A 86 -3.83 1.21 -10.15
CA TYR A 86 -3.85 0.37 -11.34
C TYR A 86 -2.82 0.84 -12.36
N LEU A 87 -2.43 -0.05 -13.27
CA LEU A 87 -1.49 0.26 -14.35
C LEU A 87 -2.25 0.72 -15.59
N SER A 88 -1.87 1.87 -16.15
CA SER A 88 -2.44 2.40 -17.39
C SER A 88 -1.35 3.04 -18.22
N GLU A 89 -1.21 2.61 -19.48
CA GLU A 89 -0.18 3.12 -20.41
C GLU A 89 1.26 3.08 -19.84
N GLY A 90 1.56 2.10 -18.98
CA GLY A 90 2.87 1.96 -18.32
C GLY A 90 3.08 2.85 -17.10
N GLU A 91 2.06 3.61 -16.69
CA GLU A 91 2.09 4.46 -15.50
C GLU A 91 1.15 3.93 -14.41
N ILE A 92 1.56 4.08 -13.15
CA ILE A 92 0.74 3.71 -12.00
C ILE A 92 -0.21 4.88 -11.73
N ILE A 93 -1.50 4.63 -11.89
CA ILE A 93 -2.56 5.60 -11.62
C ILE A 93 -3.11 5.35 -10.22
N VAL A 94 -3.28 6.43 -9.45
CA VAL A 94 -3.80 6.40 -8.09
C VAL A 94 -5.22 6.98 -8.05
N VAL A 95 -6.20 6.16 -7.70
CA VAL A 95 -7.59 6.54 -7.46
C VAL A 95 -7.79 6.77 -5.97
N LYS A 96 -8.08 8.03 -5.62
CA LYS A 96 -8.32 8.40 -4.22
C LYS A 96 -9.54 7.67 -3.67
N LYS A 97 -9.35 7.11 -2.47
CA LYS A 97 -10.40 6.51 -1.66
C LYS A 97 -11.51 7.54 -1.37
N PRO A 98 -12.77 7.27 -1.75
CA PRO A 98 -13.90 8.13 -1.41
C PRO A 98 -14.10 8.20 0.11
N LEU A 99 -14.41 9.40 0.61
CA LEU A 99 -14.66 9.63 2.04
C LEU A 99 -16.02 9.11 2.51
N ASN A 100 -16.95 8.91 1.57
CA ASN A 100 -18.32 8.48 1.84
C ASN A 100 -18.49 6.95 1.84
N LEU A 101 -17.41 6.17 1.87
CA LEU A 101 -17.47 4.71 2.02
C LEU A 101 -17.04 4.33 3.44
N ILE A 102 -17.85 3.51 4.12
CA ILE A 102 -17.60 3.05 5.50
C ILE A 102 -16.65 1.86 5.52
N ARG A 103 -16.92 0.83 4.70
CA ARG A 103 -16.04 -0.35 4.54
C ARG A 103 -15.61 -0.49 3.07
N PRO A 104 -14.85 0.49 2.56
CA PRO A 104 -14.39 0.50 1.17
C PRO A 104 -13.45 -0.66 0.87
N ALA A 105 -13.67 -1.27 -0.28
CA ALA A 105 -12.74 -2.19 -0.93
C ALA A 105 -12.46 -1.75 -2.36
N TRP A 106 -11.35 -2.23 -2.90
CA TRP A 106 -10.90 -1.91 -4.25
C TRP A 106 -11.24 -3.05 -5.21
N ASN A 107 -11.96 -2.74 -6.28
CA ASN A 107 -12.16 -3.66 -7.37
C ASN A 107 -11.00 -3.51 -8.37
N ARG A 108 -10.12 -4.51 -8.42
CA ARG A 108 -8.95 -4.53 -9.31
C ARG A 108 -9.31 -4.67 -10.79
N GLU A 109 -10.50 -5.15 -11.13
CA GLU A 109 -10.94 -5.32 -12.52
C GLU A 109 -11.56 -4.04 -13.07
N THR A 110 -12.38 -3.35 -12.27
CA THR A 110 -13.06 -2.12 -12.69
C THR A 110 -12.29 -0.85 -12.33
N HIS A 111 -11.28 -0.96 -11.47
CA HIS A 111 -10.53 0.16 -10.90
C HIS A 111 -11.44 1.16 -10.15
N GLU A 112 -12.39 0.62 -9.39
CA GLU A 112 -13.35 1.40 -8.62
C GLU A 112 -13.36 0.98 -7.15
N TRP A 113 -13.54 1.98 -6.28
CA TRP A 113 -13.84 1.74 -4.87
C TRP A 113 -15.31 1.39 -4.70
N TYR A 114 -15.62 0.39 -3.87
CA TYR A 114 -16.99 -0.01 -3.57
C TYR A 114 -17.20 -0.27 -2.09
N GLU A 115 -18.45 -0.14 -1.64
CA GLU A 115 -18.85 -0.46 -0.27
C GLU A 115 -19.01 -1.97 -0.10
N THR A 116 -18.33 -2.54 0.89
CA THR A 116 -18.51 -3.97 1.21
C THR A 116 -19.56 -4.20 2.27
N MET A 117 -19.96 -3.17 3.04
CA MET A 117 -21.10 -3.28 3.93
C MET A 117 -22.37 -3.59 3.15
N THR A 118 -23.13 -4.59 3.61
CA THR A 118 -24.43 -4.85 3.00
C THR A 118 -25.44 -3.79 3.43
N LYS A 119 -26.52 -3.67 2.66
CA LYS A 119 -27.62 -2.77 2.98
C LYS A 119 -28.22 -3.08 4.36
N GLU A 120 -28.32 -4.34 4.73
CA GLU A 120 -28.80 -4.80 6.04
C GLU A 120 -27.87 -4.36 7.17
N GLU A 121 -26.55 -4.54 7.01
CA GLU A 121 -25.58 -4.09 8.02
C GLU A 121 -25.62 -2.56 8.21
N LEU A 122 -25.80 -1.80 7.12
CA LEU A 122 -25.93 -0.34 7.17
C LEU A 122 -27.24 0.08 7.87
N LEU A 123 -28.35 -0.59 7.57
CA LEU A 123 -29.64 -0.37 8.23
C LEU A 123 -29.56 -0.68 9.72
N GLU A 124 -28.91 -1.77 10.11
CA GLU A 124 -28.70 -2.14 11.51
C GLU A 124 -27.86 -1.09 12.24
N LYS A 125 -26.71 -0.68 11.67
CA LYS A 125 -25.89 0.40 12.25
C LYS A 125 -26.68 1.70 12.40
N ARG A 126 -27.44 2.09 11.38
CA ARG A 126 -28.28 3.28 11.42
C ARG A 126 -29.33 3.18 12.52
N ALA A 127 -29.99 2.04 12.65
CA ALA A 127 -30.98 1.80 13.70
C ALA A 127 -30.35 1.89 15.09
N THR A 128 -29.16 1.29 15.31
CA THR A 128 -28.43 1.40 16.57
C THR A 128 -28.11 2.84 16.93
N LYS A 129 -27.62 3.64 15.98
CA LYS A 129 -27.31 5.07 16.21
C LYS A 129 -28.56 5.91 16.49
N ILE A 130 -29.67 5.64 15.82
CA ILE A 130 -30.96 6.30 16.11
C ILE A 130 -31.41 6.01 17.55
N LEU A 131 -31.26 4.77 18.02
CA LEU A 131 -31.57 4.40 19.40
C LEU A 131 -30.64 5.11 20.41
N GLU A 132 -29.36 5.27 20.08
CA GLU A 132 -28.40 6.02 20.90
C GLU A 132 -28.75 7.50 20.98
N TYR A 133 -29.04 8.12 19.83
CA TYR A 133 -29.51 9.51 19.77
C TYR A 133 -30.76 9.72 20.64
N SER A 134 -31.75 8.83 20.53
CA SER A 134 -32.97 8.91 21.33
C SER A 134 -32.71 8.77 22.84
N LYS A 135 -31.72 7.97 23.25
CA LYS A 135 -31.32 7.90 24.67
C LYS A 135 -30.72 9.22 25.16
N LEU A 136 -29.82 9.82 24.38
CA LEU A 136 -29.21 11.12 24.71
C LEU A 136 -30.24 12.24 24.74
N GLU A 137 -31.21 12.23 23.82
CA GLU A 137 -32.31 13.19 23.81
C GLU A 137 -33.15 13.10 25.09
N ASN A 138 -33.47 11.89 25.54
CA ASN A 138 -34.17 11.68 26.81
C ASN A 138 -33.33 12.14 28.01
N GLU A 139 -32.04 11.83 28.04
CA GLU A 139 -31.12 12.26 29.10
C GLU A 139 -31.04 13.79 29.17
N LYS A 140 -30.89 14.46 28.02
CA LYS A 140 -30.90 15.92 27.89
C LYS A 140 -32.18 16.51 28.47
N ASN A 141 -33.34 15.99 28.07
CA ASN A 141 -34.65 16.47 28.55
C ASN A 141 -34.80 16.31 30.08
N VAL A 142 -34.31 15.21 30.65
CA VAL A 142 -34.31 14.98 32.10
C VAL A 142 -33.40 15.97 32.84
N LEU A 143 -32.22 16.24 32.30
CA LEU A 143 -31.28 17.21 32.87
C LEU A 143 -31.80 18.64 32.76
N GLU A 144 -32.38 19.04 31.62
CA GLU A 144 -32.99 20.36 31.44
C GLU A 144 -34.19 20.58 32.37
N GLY A 145 -34.96 19.54 32.66
CA GLY A 145 -36.04 19.56 33.65
C GLY A 145 -35.55 19.57 35.11
N SER A 146 -34.26 19.27 35.35
CA SER A 146 -33.66 19.25 36.68
C SER A 146 -33.24 20.65 37.14
N LYS A 147 -33.32 20.90 38.45
CA LYS A 147 -32.77 22.12 39.07
C LYS A 147 -31.25 22.06 39.30
N PHE A 148 -30.63 20.94 38.94
CA PHE A 148 -29.24 20.61 39.29
C PHE A 148 -28.32 20.47 38.07
N SER A 149 -28.83 20.64 36.85
CA SER A 149 -28.01 20.54 35.64
C SER A 149 -27.11 21.74 35.46
N THR A 150 -25.95 21.50 34.85
CA THR A 150 -25.01 22.55 34.42
C THR A 150 -25.15 22.83 32.93
N THR A 151 -24.75 24.03 32.51
CA THR A 151 -24.72 24.39 31.08
C THR A 151 -23.71 23.52 30.32
N GLU A 152 -22.59 23.20 30.94
CA GLU A 152 -21.54 22.36 30.37
C GLU A 152 -22.03 20.93 30.09
N GLU A 153 -22.80 20.31 31.00
CA GLU A 153 -23.37 18.97 30.80
C GLU A 153 -24.35 18.92 29.62
N ILE A 154 -25.24 19.91 29.52
CA ILE A 154 -26.20 20.00 28.41
C ILE A 154 -25.47 20.23 27.08
N GLN A 155 -24.42 21.07 27.11
CA GLN A 155 -23.62 21.34 25.92
C GLN A 155 -22.90 20.08 25.42
N LEU A 156 -22.27 19.31 26.32
CA LEU A 156 -21.59 18.07 25.96
C LEU A 156 -22.53 17.04 25.34
N ILE A 157 -23.75 16.91 25.87
CA ILE A 157 -24.77 16.02 25.28
C ILE A 157 -25.20 16.52 23.91
N THR A 158 -25.39 17.83 23.75
CA THR A 158 -25.79 18.44 22.48
C THR A 158 -24.72 18.24 21.40
N GLU A 159 -23.44 18.39 21.73
CA GLU A 159 -22.33 18.13 20.82
C GLU A 159 -22.31 16.67 20.34
N LYS A 160 -22.44 15.71 21.27
CA LYS A 160 -22.55 14.28 20.92
C LYS A 160 -23.75 13.96 20.05
N MET A 161 -24.90 14.58 20.32
CA MET A 161 -26.10 14.42 19.50
C MET A 161 -25.88 14.92 18.07
N ALA A 162 -25.21 16.06 17.90
CA ALA A 162 -24.89 16.62 16.58
C ALA A 162 -23.93 15.70 15.78
N GLU A 163 -22.94 15.10 16.44
CA GLU A 163 -22.07 14.09 15.83
C GLU A 163 -22.87 12.88 15.35
N LEU A 164 -23.72 12.31 16.22
CA LEU A 164 -24.59 11.18 15.87
C LEU A 164 -25.56 11.51 14.73
N GLU A 165 -26.15 12.71 14.73
CA GLU A 165 -27.03 13.16 13.66
C GLU A 165 -26.29 13.20 12.31
N SER A 166 -25.07 13.73 12.30
CA SER A 166 -24.23 13.73 11.10
C SER A 166 -23.96 12.31 10.59
N GLU A 167 -23.61 11.38 11.46
CA GLU A 167 -23.36 9.98 11.10
C GLU A 167 -24.63 9.25 10.63
N ILE A 168 -25.78 9.49 11.25
CA ILE A 168 -27.08 8.91 10.85
C ILE A 168 -27.45 9.38 9.45
N ASN A 169 -27.23 10.66 9.14
CA ASN A 169 -27.51 11.22 7.83
C ASN A 169 -26.56 10.67 6.75
N GLN A 170 -25.26 10.55 7.06
CA GLN A 170 -24.29 9.91 6.17
C GLN A 170 -24.65 8.46 5.85
N LEU A 171 -25.07 7.68 6.86
CA LEU A 171 -25.57 6.31 6.67
C LEU A 171 -26.82 6.27 5.78
N ALA A 172 -27.73 7.24 5.92
CA ALA A 172 -28.93 7.31 5.11
C ALA A 172 -28.58 7.54 3.63
N GLU A 173 -27.70 8.50 3.33
CA GLU A 173 -27.24 8.79 1.97
C GLU A 173 -26.60 7.56 1.31
N GLN A 174 -25.78 6.80 2.05
CA GLN A 174 -25.16 5.59 1.53
C GLN A 174 -26.17 4.48 1.23
N ILE A 175 -27.18 4.31 2.08
CA ILE A 175 -28.24 3.32 1.88
C ILE A 175 -29.07 3.63 0.62
N GLU A 176 -29.20 4.90 0.24
CA GLU A 176 -29.90 5.30 -0.98
C GLU A 176 -29.10 5.00 -2.26
N ILE A 177 -27.78 4.95 -2.17
CA ILE A 177 -26.87 4.70 -3.31
C ILE A 177 -26.75 3.19 -3.60
N LEU A 178 -27.13 2.31 -2.66
CA LEU A 178 -27.13 0.84 -2.79
C LEU A 178 -28.51 0.26 -3.14
#